data_AF-A0A962SJM3-F1
#
_entry.id   AF-A0A962SJM3-F1
#
_cell.length_a   1.000
_cell.length_b   1.000
_cell.length_c   1.000
_cell.angle_alpha   90.00
_cell.angle_beta   90.00
_cell.angle_gamma   90.00
#
_symmetry.space_group_name_H-M   'P 1'
#
loop_
_entity.id
_entity.type
_entity.pdbx_description
1 polymer ?
#
loop_
_entity_poly.entity_id
_entity_poly.type
_entity_poly.pdbx_seq_one_letter_code
_entity_poly.pdbx_strand_id
1 'polypeptide(L)'
;MQASDLLKLNAGATLFRNGDPYREVVYTLIEGDIVMHRASGRQDRVQPGDLLGLANYLDNDDYRSSVRAITDCSLMVTPARALKRLEHELPDLFNVLNRVIANKLRERSPDRSISSGVLAEPVTRIMKSPVAYCGPEMNLRQALTMMKERRIGSLVVEDERENLLGLLTYAGLAEAALLEGAKPDDSILKVACEVPRVIEPDTPLWEAEELMERDIAKYAIVCEDNRPIGIVSKTDILQVLVSRPSTLQNHIHNAHSLSDLAKLYKNMSEVAADARETNNRPSAAVRLLSETHLLMQRRVVELTLDWMNSKGHGNPPTRFAVLILGSGGRHAMTLNPDQDNGIIIGEYPAENEQSVEEWFERFAKRLNRNLDKVGYPLCDGNIMASNPHFRKTLGEWKKQISHITRKPTAKSARWANVMFDFDTLYGDDELTAELRRHVIAEIKRNPGLLKLMAEDDAEGRPALGFFNQLVTTRDEQGEHIDIKRNGLRIIADGARIFALQNGIAVQNSSDRLSALVRLGKLSDDFKDSIQEAHEELLDLVLELQIQQAQSKQKLTKKIQPAHLSQNKRSTLRVAMRAVKRFQDRLLDEFSGDRF
;
A
#
# COMPACT_ATOMS: atom_id res chain seq x y z
N MET A 1 30.60 -14.41 19.85
CA MET A 1 31.72 -13.45 20.00
C MET A 1 32.98 -13.99 19.33
N GLN A 2 33.40 -13.42 18.20
CA GLN A 2 34.77 -13.53 17.68
C GLN A 2 35.18 -12.12 17.23
N ALA A 3 36.14 -11.58 17.99
CA ALA A 3 36.85 -10.28 17.96
C ALA A 3 36.40 -9.18 16.99
N SER A 4 35.95 -8.06 17.55
CA SER A 4 36.09 -6.73 16.95
C SER A 4 37.52 -6.25 17.18
N ASP A 5 38.30 -6.01 16.12
CA ASP A 5 39.66 -5.50 16.26
C ASP A 5 39.64 -3.99 16.53
N LEU A 6 40.45 -3.52 17.47
CA LEU A 6 40.57 -2.10 17.77
C LEU A 6 41.66 -1.49 16.88
N LEU A 7 41.27 -0.66 15.93
CA LEU A 7 42.15 0.08 15.04
C LEU A 7 42.54 1.41 15.67
N LYS A 8 43.85 1.63 15.86
CA LYS A 8 44.41 2.94 16.23
C LYS A 8 44.73 3.73 14.97
N LEU A 9 44.28 4.97 14.90
CA LEU A 9 44.49 5.86 13.76
C LEU A 9 45.11 7.17 14.27
N ASN A 10 46.36 7.43 13.90
CA ASN A 10 47.07 8.63 14.37
C ASN A 10 46.48 9.92 13.78
N ALA A 11 46.66 11.04 14.47
CA ALA A 11 46.28 12.36 14.01
C ALA A 11 46.77 12.63 12.57
N GLY A 12 45.87 13.12 11.72
CA GLY A 12 46.15 13.40 10.32
C GLY A 12 46.13 12.19 9.38
N ALA A 13 46.05 10.96 9.89
CA ALA A 13 45.95 9.77 9.05
C ALA A 13 44.56 9.65 8.39
N THR A 14 44.53 9.04 7.20
CA THR A 14 43.31 8.81 6.42
C THR A 14 42.86 7.36 6.62
N LEU A 15 41.61 7.16 7.02
CA LEU A 15 41.03 5.82 7.20
C LEU A 15 40.72 5.16 5.84
N PHE A 16 40.04 5.91 4.97
CA PHE A 16 39.75 5.59 3.58
C PHE A 16 39.48 6.88 2.78
N ARG A 17 39.66 6.82 1.47
CA ARG A 17 39.44 7.93 0.53
C ARG A 17 38.22 7.69 -0.34
N ASN A 18 37.66 8.78 -0.86
CA ASN A 18 36.67 8.70 -1.94
C ASN A 18 37.27 7.93 -3.14
N GLY A 19 36.57 6.90 -3.61
CA GLY A 19 36.99 5.97 -4.65
C GLY A 19 37.72 4.71 -4.14
N ASP A 20 38.06 4.63 -2.85
CA ASP A 20 38.68 3.41 -2.32
C ASP A 20 37.68 2.23 -2.32
N PRO A 21 38.14 1.02 -2.67
CA PRO A 21 37.30 -0.18 -2.59
C PRO A 21 36.73 -0.40 -1.19
N TYR A 22 35.45 -0.78 -1.11
CA TYR A 22 34.84 -1.13 0.17
C TYR A 22 35.50 -2.37 0.79
N ARG A 23 35.88 -2.26 2.07
CA ARG A 23 36.69 -3.26 2.79
C ARG A 23 35.86 -4.29 3.58
N GLU A 24 34.56 -4.37 3.34
CA GLU A 24 33.63 -5.26 4.07
C GLU A 24 33.64 -5.09 5.61
N VAL A 25 33.89 -3.88 6.10
CA VAL A 25 33.91 -3.54 7.53
C VAL A 25 33.19 -2.23 7.80
N VAL A 26 32.55 -2.14 8.97
CA VAL A 26 32.04 -0.90 9.56
C VAL A 26 32.93 -0.53 10.72
N TYR A 27 33.33 0.73 10.81
CA TYR A 27 34.11 1.22 11.93
C TYR A 27 33.18 1.97 12.89
N THR A 28 33.32 1.75 14.18
CA THR A 28 32.70 2.59 15.22
C THR A 28 33.78 3.44 15.83
N LEU A 29 33.61 4.76 15.85
CA LEU A 29 34.54 5.63 16.57
C LEU A 29 34.35 5.42 18.07
N ILE A 30 35.39 5.04 18.80
CA ILE A 30 35.34 4.83 20.25
C ILE A 30 35.85 6.09 20.97
N GLU A 31 36.96 6.65 20.49
CA GLU A 31 37.60 7.84 21.05
C GLU A 31 38.30 8.63 19.95
N GLY A 32 38.40 9.96 20.12
CA GLY A 32 39.06 10.89 19.21
C GLY A 32 38.09 11.67 18.32
N ASP A 33 38.64 12.54 17.48
CA ASP A 33 37.91 13.37 16.53
C ASP A 33 38.25 12.99 15.09
N ILE A 34 37.21 12.77 14.28
CA ILE A 34 37.33 12.47 12.86
C ILE A 34 36.48 13.46 12.05
N VAL A 35 36.96 13.84 10.86
CA VAL A 35 36.16 14.53 9.85
C VAL A 35 35.95 13.65 8.63
N MET A 36 34.70 13.62 8.17
CA MET A 36 34.29 13.00 6.92
C MET A 36 34.07 14.06 5.86
N HIS A 37 34.88 14.02 4.80
CA HIS A 37 34.74 14.87 3.62
C HIS A 37 33.85 14.16 2.60
N ARG A 38 32.67 14.72 2.32
CA ARG A 38 31.76 14.21 1.30
C ARG A 38 32.13 14.71 -0.09
N ALA A 39 31.72 13.98 -1.12
CA ALA A 39 31.90 14.37 -2.52
C ALA A 39 31.26 15.73 -2.87
N SER A 40 30.24 16.18 -2.10
CA SER A 40 29.62 17.50 -2.26
C SER A 40 30.48 18.67 -1.74
N GLY A 41 31.64 18.39 -1.15
CA GLY A 41 32.46 19.38 -0.45
C GLY A 41 32.05 19.62 1.01
N ARG A 42 30.90 19.08 1.44
CA ARG A 42 30.46 19.14 2.85
C ARG A 42 31.41 18.35 3.75
N GLN A 43 31.67 18.89 4.93
CA GLN A 43 32.46 18.23 5.97
C GLN A 43 31.57 17.95 7.17
N ASP A 44 31.51 16.69 7.58
CA ASP A 44 30.78 16.26 8.77
C ASP A 44 31.79 15.88 9.86
N ARG A 45 31.61 16.40 11.08
CA ARG A 45 32.35 15.90 12.25
C ARG A 45 31.71 14.59 12.71
N VAL A 46 32.57 13.64 13.07
CA VAL A 46 32.20 12.30 13.52
C VAL A 46 32.50 12.22 15.00
N GLN A 47 31.52 11.82 15.81
CA GLN A 47 31.60 11.74 17.26
C GLN A 47 31.82 10.31 17.74
N PRO A 48 32.40 10.10 18.94
CA PRO A 48 32.40 8.80 19.59
C PRO A 48 31.00 8.16 19.60
N GLY A 49 30.90 6.90 19.17
CA GLY A 49 29.65 6.17 18.94
C GLY A 49 29.20 6.14 17.47
N ASP A 50 29.68 7.06 16.62
CA ASP A 50 29.28 7.11 15.22
C ASP A 50 29.86 5.97 14.40
N LEU A 51 29.07 5.54 13.40
CA LEU A 51 29.45 4.48 12.46
C LEU A 51 29.98 5.05 11.14
N LEU A 52 31.22 4.70 10.82
CA LEU A 52 31.92 5.02 9.59
C LEU A 52 31.89 3.83 8.64
N GLY A 53 31.68 4.08 7.35
CA GLY A 53 31.50 3.02 6.37
C GLY A 53 30.13 2.32 6.47
N LEU A 54 29.22 2.79 7.33
CA LEU A 54 27.86 2.25 7.40
C LEU A 54 27.12 2.42 6.07
N ALA A 55 27.30 3.56 5.42
CA ALA A 55 26.74 3.78 4.11
C ALA A 55 27.24 2.74 3.10
N ASN A 56 28.51 2.35 3.18
CA ASN A 56 29.16 1.35 2.33
C ASN A 56 28.76 -0.07 2.69
N TYR A 57 28.59 -0.36 3.97
CA TYR A 57 28.04 -1.62 4.44
C TYR A 57 26.63 -1.85 3.95
N LEU A 58 25.78 -0.84 4.10
CA LEU A 58 24.46 -0.84 3.52
C LEU A 58 24.63 -0.93 1.99
N ASP A 59 25.35 0.00 1.38
CA ASP A 59 25.40 0.16 -0.07
C ASP A 59 26.18 -0.89 -0.87
N ASN A 60 26.97 -1.71 -0.20
CA ASN A 60 28.05 -2.55 -0.73
C ASN A 60 28.81 -1.89 -1.90
N ASP A 61 29.03 -0.59 -1.78
CA ASP A 61 29.61 0.29 -2.81
C ASP A 61 30.89 0.91 -2.24
N ASP A 62 31.78 1.35 -3.11
CA ASP A 62 33.06 1.94 -2.74
C ASP A 62 32.89 3.23 -1.93
N TYR A 63 33.92 3.59 -1.16
CA TYR A 63 33.86 4.76 -0.30
C TYR A 63 33.61 6.02 -1.14
N ARG A 64 32.54 6.76 -0.81
CA ARG A 64 32.17 8.03 -1.51
C ARG A 64 32.56 9.28 -0.75
N SER A 65 33.31 9.08 0.32
CA SER A 65 33.78 10.12 1.22
C SER A 65 35.19 9.77 1.66
N SER A 66 36.00 10.79 1.90
CA SER A 66 37.31 10.62 2.52
C SER A 66 37.18 10.87 4.01
N VAL A 67 37.73 9.99 4.83
CA VAL A 67 37.66 10.09 6.29
C VAL A 67 39.06 10.26 6.85
N ARG A 68 39.27 11.34 7.60
CA ARG A 68 40.58 11.71 8.15
C ARG A 68 40.48 11.98 9.65
N ALA A 69 41.43 11.43 10.39
CA ALA A 69 41.59 11.70 11.81
C ALA A 69 42.11 13.12 12.04
N ILE A 70 41.50 13.84 12.99
CA ILE A 70 41.98 15.14 13.47
C ILE A 70 42.91 14.92 14.66
N THR A 71 42.50 14.08 15.60
CA THR A 71 43.33 13.65 16.75
C THR A 71 43.74 12.19 16.58
N ASP A 72 44.53 11.67 17.51
CA ASP A 72 44.65 10.21 17.64
C ASP A 72 43.27 9.63 17.96
N CYS A 73 42.90 8.57 17.24
CA CYS A 73 41.58 7.97 17.29
C CYS A 73 41.68 6.47 17.56
N SER A 74 40.68 5.95 18.28
CA SER A 74 40.45 4.52 18.49
C SER A 74 39.15 4.14 17.79
N LEU A 75 39.21 3.19 16.87
CA LEU A 75 38.03 2.69 16.16
C LEU A 75 37.84 1.21 16.41
N MET A 76 36.61 0.78 16.64
CA MET A 76 36.24 -0.63 16.63
C MET A 76 35.92 -1.07 15.20
N VAL A 77 36.64 -2.06 14.68
CA VAL A 77 36.40 -2.64 13.36
C VAL A 77 35.43 -3.80 13.49
N THR A 78 34.27 -3.67 12.86
CA THR A 78 33.25 -4.71 12.84
C THR A 78 33.15 -5.29 11.43
N PRO A 79 33.51 -6.57 11.21
CA PRO A 79 33.31 -7.23 9.94
C PRO A 79 31.83 -7.23 9.54
N ALA A 80 31.53 -6.98 8.27
CA ALA A 80 30.16 -6.94 7.74
C ALA A 80 29.39 -8.24 8.06
N ARG A 81 30.07 -9.40 8.02
CA ARG A 81 29.46 -10.69 8.38
C ARG A 81 29.13 -10.81 9.87
N ALA A 82 29.90 -10.17 10.74
CA ALA A 82 29.60 -10.12 12.17
C ALA A 82 28.43 -9.16 12.42
N LEU A 83 28.43 -7.99 11.76
CA LEU A 83 27.33 -7.03 11.86
C LEU A 83 25.99 -7.64 11.39
N LYS A 84 25.97 -8.39 10.28
CA LYS A 84 24.78 -9.13 9.82
C LYS A 84 24.24 -10.13 10.86
N ARG A 85 25.13 -10.83 11.58
CA ARG A 85 24.71 -11.73 12.66
C ARG A 85 24.11 -10.96 13.82
N LEU A 86 24.74 -9.85 14.22
CA LEU A 86 24.24 -8.98 15.27
C LEU A 86 22.89 -8.36 14.92
N GLU A 87 22.64 -8.01 13.66
CA GLU A 87 21.31 -7.55 13.22
C GLU A 87 20.21 -8.59 13.44
N HIS A 88 20.54 -9.88 13.29
CA HIS A 88 19.59 -10.97 13.53
C HIS A 88 19.37 -11.19 15.04
N GLU A 89 20.41 -11.05 15.85
CA GLU A 89 20.37 -11.26 17.30
C GLU A 89 19.80 -10.04 18.07
N LEU A 90 19.95 -8.83 17.53
CA LEU A 90 19.65 -7.56 18.21
C LEU A 90 18.65 -6.71 17.40
N PRO A 91 17.34 -6.73 17.75
CA PRO A 91 16.31 -5.97 17.05
C PRO A 91 16.57 -4.46 16.98
N ASP A 92 17.14 -3.87 18.02
CA ASP A 92 17.42 -2.42 18.05
C ASP A 92 18.45 -2.02 17.00
N LEU A 93 19.48 -2.83 16.78
CA LEU A 93 20.47 -2.59 15.73
C LEU A 93 19.83 -2.69 14.35
N PHE A 94 18.98 -3.70 14.12
CA PHE A 94 18.22 -3.83 12.88
C PHE A 94 17.35 -2.59 12.62
N ASN A 95 16.67 -2.08 13.64
CA ASN A 95 15.83 -0.88 13.54
C ASN A 95 16.64 0.37 13.19
N VAL A 96 17.75 0.61 13.89
CA VAL A 96 18.67 1.72 13.61
C VAL A 96 19.14 1.73 12.15
N LEU A 97 19.49 0.55 11.62
CA LEU A 97 19.97 0.44 10.24
C LEU A 97 18.89 0.69 9.20
N ASN A 98 17.66 0.23 9.46
CA ASN A 98 16.53 0.52 8.57
C ASN A 98 16.13 2.00 8.62
N ARG A 99 16.24 2.68 9.77
CA ARG A 99 16.08 4.14 9.87
C ARG A 99 17.07 4.89 8.98
N VAL A 100 18.34 4.46 8.94
CA VAL A 100 19.35 5.06 8.05
C VAL A 100 18.98 4.87 6.58
N ILE A 101 18.43 3.71 6.20
CA ILE A 101 17.94 3.47 4.84
C ILE A 101 16.77 4.42 4.52
N ALA A 102 15.78 4.51 5.41
CA ALA A 102 14.61 5.38 5.23
C ALA A 102 15.02 6.85 5.09
N ASN A 103 15.89 7.35 5.97
CA ASN A 103 16.39 8.73 5.91
C ASN A 103 17.15 9.02 4.61
N LYS A 104 17.99 8.08 4.15
CA LYS A 104 18.69 8.23 2.86
C LYS A 104 17.73 8.33 1.67
N LEU A 105 16.60 7.62 1.70
CA LEU A 105 15.58 7.72 0.66
C LEU A 105 14.88 9.07 0.73
N ARG A 106 14.46 9.51 1.93
CA ARG A 106 13.83 10.83 2.14
C ARG A 106 14.72 12.00 1.72
N GLU A 107 15.98 12.01 2.12
CA GLU A 107 16.94 13.09 1.79
C GLU A 107 17.23 13.22 0.28
N ARG A 108 16.99 12.16 -0.49
CA ARG A 108 17.33 12.08 -1.92
C ARG A 108 16.13 12.23 -2.85
N SER A 109 14.92 12.18 -2.30
CA SER A 109 13.73 12.66 -2.99
C SER A 109 13.71 14.19 -2.91
N PRO A 110 13.74 14.94 -4.01
CA PRO A 110 13.73 16.40 -3.98
C PRO A 110 12.48 16.92 -3.24
N ASP A 111 12.65 18.07 -2.57
CA ASP A 111 11.67 18.80 -1.76
C ASP A 111 10.21 18.44 -2.06
N ARG A 112 9.63 17.58 -1.19
CA ARG A 112 8.17 17.42 -0.99
C ARG A 112 7.60 18.68 -0.31
N SER A 113 7.92 19.86 -0.86
CA SER A 113 7.61 21.16 -0.28
C SER A 113 6.11 21.46 -0.36
N ILE A 114 5.59 21.96 0.78
CA ILE A 114 4.33 22.64 1.05
C ILE A 114 3.24 22.39 0.00
N SER A 115 2.21 21.62 0.39
CA SER A 115 0.98 21.47 -0.37
C SER A 115 0.53 22.82 -0.93
N SER A 116 0.61 22.98 -2.25
CA SER A 116 -0.15 24.00 -2.96
C SER A 116 -1.38 23.30 -3.54
N GLY A 117 -2.57 23.82 -3.25
CA GLY A 117 -3.83 23.27 -3.75
C GLY A 117 -4.87 22.97 -2.66
N VAL A 118 -5.81 22.09 -3.00
CA VAL A 118 -7.03 21.83 -2.22
C VAL A 118 -6.74 21.35 -0.80
N LEU A 119 -5.65 20.60 -0.59
CA LEU A 119 -5.29 20.14 0.74
C LEU A 119 -4.88 21.27 1.70
N ALA A 120 -4.47 22.44 1.18
CA ALA A 120 -4.15 23.61 2.00
C ALA A 120 -5.40 24.40 2.45
N GLU A 121 -6.59 24.02 1.97
CA GLU A 121 -7.85 24.66 2.35
C GLU A 121 -8.31 24.18 3.74
N PRO A 122 -9.12 24.97 4.47
CA PRO A 122 -9.55 24.63 5.81
C PRO A 122 -10.62 23.53 5.82
N VAL A 123 -10.67 22.74 6.90
CA VAL A 123 -11.64 21.65 7.13
C VAL A 123 -13.10 22.12 7.06
N THR A 124 -13.37 23.38 7.40
CA THR A 124 -14.69 24.02 7.26
C THR A 124 -15.27 23.97 5.86
N ARG A 125 -14.44 23.85 4.81
CA ARG A 125 -14.91 23.72 3.43
C ARG A 125 -15.68 22.43 3.17
N ILE A 126 -15.36 21.35 3.90
CA ILE A 126 -15.82 19.99 3.58
C ILE A 126 -16.54 19.31 4.73
N MET A 127 -16.44 19.87 5.94
CA MET A 127 -17.08 19.31 7.11
C MET A 127 -18.59 19.16 6.91
N LYS A 128 -19.16 18.10 7.46
CA LYS A 128 -20.60 17.95 7.56
C LYS A 128 -21.08 18.75 8.77
N SER A 129 -21.94 19.72 8.50
CA SER A 129 -22.54 20.60 9.49
C SER A 129 -24.03 20.78 9.19
N PRO A 130 -24.92 20.84 10.21
CA PRO A 130 -24.62 20.60 11.62
C PRO A 130 -24.26 19.13 11.88
N VAL A 131 -23.42 18.88 12.88
CA VAL A 131 -23.03 17.51 13.25
C VAL A 131 -24.21 16.79 13.91
N ALA A 132 -24.35 15.48 13.64
CA ALA A 132 -25.35 14.67 14.31
C ALA A 132 -24.86 14.33 15.72
N TYR A 133 -25.64 14.70 16.73
CA TYR A 133 -25.31 14.52 18.14
C TYR A 133 -26.33 13.68 18.90
N CYS A 134 -25.94 13.22 20.08
CA CYS A 134 -26.78 12.53 21.06
C CYS A 134 -26.30 12.81 22.49
N GLY A 135 -27.19 12.62 23.48
CA GLY A 135 -26.85 12.79 24.89
C GLY A 135 -26.17 11.56 25.51
N PRO A 136 -25.50 11.70 26.67
CA PRO A 136 -24.68 10.65 27.28
C PRO A 136 -25.49 9.46 27.81
N GLU A 137 -26.77 9.66 28.10
CA GLU A 137 -27.68 8.64 28.61
C GLU A 137 -28.35 7.81 27.50
N MET A 138 -28.10 8.12 26.23
CA MET A 138 -28.61 7.30 25.12
C MET A 138 -28.03 5.89 25.20
N ASN A 139 -28.85 4.88 24.97
CA ASN A 139 -28.37 3.48 24.97
C ASN A 139 -27.94 2.99 23.58
N LEU A 140 -27.22 1.87 23.55
CA LEU A 140 -26.67 1.28 22.31
C LEU A 140 -27.75 1.04 21.25
N ARG A 141 -28.92 0.54 21.66
CA ARG A 141 -30.04 0.26 20.76
C ARG A 141 -30.57 1.54 20.11
N GLN A 142 -30.79 2.59 20.90
CA GLN A 142 -31.29 3.87 20.42
C GLN A 142 -30.29 4.52 19.47
N ALA A 143 -29.00 4.51 19.82
CA ALA A 143 -27.96 5.08 18.99
C ALA A 143 -27.83 4.34 17.65
N LEU A 144 -27.83 3.00 17.66
CA LEU A 144 -27.77 2.19 16.43
C LEU A 144 -29.00 2.44 15.54
N THR A 145 -30.20 2.52 16.10
CA THR A 145 -31.42 2.87 15.37
C THR A 145 -31.30 4.25 14.73
N MET A 146 -30.87 5.26 15.49
CA MET A 146 -30.68 6.62 14.97
C MET A 146 -29.66 6.66 13.83
N MET A 147 -28.52 5.97 13.99
CA MET A 147 -27.49 5.90 12.95
C MET A 147 -28.00 5.24 11.66
N LYS A 148 -28.80 4.19 11.78
CA LYS A 148 -29.40 3.48 10.65
C LYS A 148 -30.46 4.33 9.93
N GLU A 149 -31.36 4.95 10.69
CA GLU A 149 -32.43 5.80 10.13
C GLU A 149 -31.86 7.03 9.42
N ARG A 150 -30.86 7.68 10.02
CA ARG A 150 -30.21 8.87 9.46
C ARG A 150 -29.13 8.53 8.43
N ARG A 151 -28.80 7.25 8.24
CA ARG A 151 -27.73 6.76 7.34
C ARG A 151 -26.37 7.41 7.62
N ILE A 152 -26.05 7.58 8.91
CA ILE A 152 -24.78 8.18 9.38
C ILE A 152 -23.89 7.10 9.99
N GLY A 153 -22.57 7.29 9.85
CA GLY A 153 -21.56 6.35 10.32
C GLY A 153 -21.03 6.61 11.74
N SER A 154 -21.38 7.77 12.30
CA SER A 154 -20.93 8.23 13.61
C SER A 154 -21.93 9.19 14.25
N LEU A 155 -21.90 9.30 15.58
CA LEU A 155 -22.67 10.24 16.39
C LEU A 155 -21.74 10.93 17.39
N VAL A 156 -21.80 12.25 17.45
CA VAL A 156 -21.12 13.01 18.51
C VAL A 156 -21.91 12.89 19.81
N VAL A 157 -21.21 12.73 20.93
CA VAL A 157 -21.84 12.69 22.26
C VAL A 157 -21.56 14.02 22.94
N GLU A 158 -22.62 14.72 23.34
CA GLU A 158 -22.56 16.05 23.96
C GLU A 158 -23.26 16.06 25.32
N ASP A 159 -22.82 16.93 26.23
CA ASP A 159 -23.55 17.21 27.47
C ASP A 159 -24.71 18.21 27.26
N GLU A 160 -25.45 18.51 28.33
CA GLU A 160 -26.55 19.49 28.29
C GLU A 160 -26.11 20.94 27.97
N ARG A 161 -24.80 21.20 28.00
CA ARG A 161 -24.19 22.49 27.68
C ARG A 161 -23.50 22.49 26.31
N GLU A 162 -23.77 21.47 25.48
CA GLU A 162 -23.21 21.29 24.13
C GLU A 162 -21.69 21.10 24.11
N ASN A 163 -21.08 20.64 25.22
CA ASN A 163 -19.67 20.28 25.25
C ASN A 163 -19.47 18.88 24.68
N LEU A 164 -18.41 18.72 23.89
CA LEU A 164 -18.00 17.42 23.36
C LEU A 164 -17.55 16.46 24.48
N LEU A 165 -18.25 15.33 24.62
CA LEU A 165 -17.91 14.25 25.55
C LEU A 165 -17.28 13.03 24.87
N GLY A 166 -17.64 12.75 23.61
CA GLY A 166 -17.22 11.52 22.95
C GLY A 166 -17.64 11.40 21.49
N LEU A 167 -17.17 10.36 20.82
CA LEU A 167 -17.61 9.96 19.49
C LEU A 167 -18.04 8.50 19.49
N LEU A 168 -19.24 8.23 19.00
CA LEU A 168 -19.75 6.88 18.78
C LEU A 168 -19.63 6.51 17.30
N THR A 169 -19.09 5.33 16.98
CA THR A 169 -19.00 4.81 15.62
C THR A 169 -19.59 3.41 15.52
N TYR A 170 -19.87 2.93 14.30
CA TYR A 170 -20.26 1.51 14.11
C TYR A 170 -19.18 0.54 14.60
N ALA A 171 -17.90 0.93 14.54
CA ALA A 171 -16.81 0.10 15.05
C ALA A 171 -16.84 0.03 16.59
N GLY A 172 -16.95 1.18 17.27
CA GLY A 172 -17.11 1.24 18.72
C GLY A 172 -18.34 0.49 19.23
N LEU A 173 -19.49 0.59 18.52
CA LEU A 173 -20.68 -0.20 18.83
C LEU A 173 -20.45 -1.71 18.69
N ALA A 174 -19.75 -2.13 17.64
CA ALA A 174 -19.47 -3.55 17.40
C ALA A 174 -18.46 -4.10 18.43
N GLU A 175 -17.43 -3.33 18.78
CA GLU A 175 -16.45 -3.66 19.81
C GLU A 175 -17.13 -3.83 21.18
N ALA A 176 -17.92 -2.83 21.60
CA ALA A 176 -18.68 -2.87 22.84
C ALA A 176 -19.57 -4.13 22.93
N ALA A 177 -20.37 -4.40 21.89
CA ALA A 177 -21.33 -5.49 21.92
C ALA A 177 -20.68 -6.88 21.77
N LEU A 178 -19.65 -7.02 20.93
CA LEU A 178 -19.11 -8.32 20.54
C LEU A 178 -17.86 -8.73 21.31
N LEU A 179 -17.06 -7.76 21.76
CA LEU A 179 -15.80 -8.02 22.47
C LEU A 179 -15.94 -7.78 23.97
N GLU A 180 -16.66 -6.73 24.36
CA GLU A 180 -16.80 -6.32 25.77
C GLU A 180 -18.10 -6.83 26.43
N GLY A 181 -19.04 -7.35 25.64
CA GLY A 181 -20.28 -7.92 26.13
C GLY A 181 -21.30 -6.89 26.60
N ALA A 182 -21.23 -5.65 26.10
CA ALA A 182 -22.21 -4.61 26.36
C ALA A 182 -23.61 -5.04 25.89
N LYS A 183 -24.61 -4.71 26.70
CA LYS A 183 -26.03 -5.00 26.43
C LYS A 183 -26.67 -3.85 25.66
N PRO A 184 -27.76 -4.12 24.90
CA PRO A 184 -28.43 -3.09 24.10
C PRO A 184 -28.92 -1.86 24.89
N ASP A 185 -29.17 -2.03 26.19
CA ASP A 185 -29.72 -1.00 27.06
C ASP A 185 -28.63 -0.29 27.89
N ASP A 186 -27.35 -0.65 27.71
CA ASP A 186 -26.22 0.04 28.34
C ASP A 186 -26.01 1.44 27.72
N SER A 187 -25.54 2.39 28.54
CA SER A 187 -25.25 3.78 28.10
C SER A 187 -24.04 3.82 27.17
N ILE A 188 -24.17 4.50 26.03
CA ILE A 188 -23.12 4.62 25.01
C ILE A 188 -21.85 5.28 25.54
N LEU A 189 -21.97 6.24 26.47
CA LEU A 189 -20.82 6.99 26.97
C LEU A 189 -19.86 6.07 27.73
N LYS A 190 -20.41 5.09 28.45
CA LYS A 190 -19.61 4.20 29.32
C LYS A 190 -18.97 3.05 28.58
N VAL A 191 -19.58 2.58 27.49
CA VAL A 191 -19.24 1.28 26.91
C VAL A 191 -18.83 1.34 25.44
N ALA A 192 -19.08 2.44 24.72
CA ALA A 192 -18.89 2.48 23.26
C ALA A 192 -18.29 3.80 22.73
N CYS A 193 -18.13 4.82 23.57
CA CYS A 193 -17.58 6.10 23.14
C CYS A 193 -16.07 6.07 23.02
N GLU A 194 -15.59 6.46 21.85
CA GLU A 194 -14.19 6.71 21.55
C GLU A 194 -13.82 8.16 21.92
N VAL A 195 -12.54 8.39 22.23
CA VAL A 195 -12.01 9.75 22.41
C VAL A 195 -11.92 10.44 21.04
N PRO A 196 -12.69 11.51 20.79
CA PRO A 196 -12.70 12.18 19.49
C PRO A 196 -11.36 12.86 19.20
N ARG A 197 -10.97 12.90 17.93
CA ARG A 197 -9.92 13.80 17.46
C ARG A 197 -10.54 15.15 17.17
N VAL A 198 -10.07 16.17 17.87
CA VAL A 198 -10.58 17.54 17.77
C VAL A 198 -9.63 18.35 16.92
N ILE A 199 -10.21 19.11 15.99
CA ILE A 199 -9.49 20.06 15.13
C ILE A 199 -10.24 21.40 15.12
N GLU A 200 -9.48 22.48 14.89
CA GLU A 200 -10.01 23.84 14.78
C GLU A 200 -10.63 24.07 13.39
N PRO A 201 -11.55 25.04 13.23
CA PRO A 201 -12.29 25.26 11.97
C PRO A 201 -11.39 25.66 10.79
N ASP A 202 -10.25 26.29 11.06
CA ASP A 202 -9.26 26.73 10.09
C ASP A 202 -8.14 25.71 9.83
N THR A 203 -8.16 24.55 10.49
CA THR A 203 -7.18 23.47 10.30
C THR A 203 -7.14 23.05 8.82
N PRO A 204 -5.96 23.04 8.16
CA PRO A 204 -5.84 22.59 6.78
C PRO A 204 -6.20 21.10 6.59
N LEU A 205 -6.71 20.74 5.41
CA LEU A 205 -7.10 19.37 5.09
C LEU A 205 -5.92 18.38 5.12
N TRP A 206 -4.71 18.77 4.72
CA TRP A 206 -3.53 17.89 4.85
C TRP A 206 -3.20 17.61 6.32
N GLU A 207 -3.39 18.59 7.20
CA GLU A 207 -3.10 18.44 8.63
C GLU A 207 -4.15 17.55 9.30
N ALA A 208 -5.42 17.73 8.93
CA ALA A 208 -6.50 16.84 9.34
C ALA A 208 -6.29 15.40 8.83
N GLU A 209 -5.87 15.23 7.58
CA GLU A 209 -5.53 13.92 7.01
C GLU A 209 -4.40 13.26 7.78
N GLU A 210 -3.30 13.98 8.02
CA GLU A 210 -2.12 13.49 8.73
C GLU A 210 -2.48 13.09 10.17
N LEU A 211 -3.27 13.90 10.87
CA LEU A 211 -3.79 13.60 12.20
C LEU A 211 -4.62 12.31 12.20
N MET A 212 -5.54 12.17 11.24
CA MET A 212 -6.41 11.01 11.10
C MET A 212 -5.65 9.76 10.63
N GLU A 213 -4.54 9.90 9.90
CA GLU A 213 -3.63 8.81 9.56
C GLU A 213 -2.84 8.34 10.77
N ARG A 214 -2.18 9.27 11.48
CA ARG A 214 -1.40 9.00 12.68
C ARG A 214 -2.22 8.29 13.75
N ASP A 215 -3.43 8.78 13.99
CA ASP A 215 -4.28 8.30 15.08
C ASP A 215 -5.32 7.26 14.61
N ILE A 216 -5.29 6.90 13.31
CA ILE A 216 -6.17 5.90 12.65
C ILE A 216 -7.67 6.24 12.80
N ALA A 217 -7.97 7.48 13.13
CA ALA A 217 -9.31 7.96 13.29
C ALA A 217 -10.00 8.02 11.92
N LYS A 218 -11.20 7.44 11.82
CA LYS A 218 -12.03 7.57 10.61
C LYS A 218 -12.62 8.98 10.49
N TYR A 219 -12.80 9.65 11.63
CA TYR A 219 -13.45 10.95 11.76
C TYR A 219 -12.61 11.89 12.61
N ALA A 220 -12.67 13.19 12.32
CA ALA A 220 -12.24 14.26 13.21
C ALA A 220 -13.42 15.22 13.44
N ILE A 221 -13.57 15.69 14.67
CA ILE A 221 -14.62 16.62 15.09
C ILE A 221 -14.07 18.03 14.98
N VAL A 222 -14.75 18.87 14.22
CA VAL A 222 -14.43 20.29 14.11
C VAL A 222 -15.10 21.01 15.28
N CYS A 223 -14.31 21.61 16.16
CA CYS A 223 -14.82 22.35 17.31
C CYS A 223 -14.50 23.84 17.19
N GLU A 224 -15.36 24.68 17.75
CA GLU A 224 -15.12 26.10 18.01
C GLU A 224 -15.46 26.33 19.49
N ASP A 225 -14.51 26.84 20.28
CA ASP A 225 -14.67 27.03 21.74
C ASP A 225 -15.20 25.78 22.50
N ASN A 226 -14.63 24.60 22.23
CA ASN A 226 -15.05 23.28 22.75
C ASN A 226 -16.45 22.79 22.34
N ARG A 227 -17.16 23.54 21.51
CA ARG A 227 -18.45 23.13 20.95
C ARG A 227 -18.23 22.44 19.58
N PRO A 228 -18.74 21.22 19.37
CA PRO A 228 -18.62 20.54 18.08
C PRO A 228 -19.54 21.19 17.04
N ILE A 229 -18.96 21.81 16.02
CA ILE A 229 -19.70 22.51 14.95
C ILE A 229 -19.78 21.69 13.65
N GLY A 230 -18.95 20.65 13.52
CA GLY A 230 -18.92 19.80 12.34
C GLY A 230 -18.11 18.53 12.53
N ILE A 231 -18.14 17.68 11.51
CA ILE A 231 -17.35 16.43 11.45
C ILE A 231 -16.79 16.23 10.04
N VAL A 232 -15.54 15.78 9.97
CA VAL A 232 -14.89 15.41 8.71
C VAL A 232 -14.46 13.94 8.77
N SER A 233 -14.70 13.18 7.70
CA SER A 233 -14.20 11.80 7.58
C SER A 233 -13.05 11.70 6.57
N LYS A 234 -12.25 10.63 6.66
CA LYS A 234 -11.24 10.33 5.62
C LYS A 234 -11.84 10.29 4.22
N THR A 235 -13.06 9.76 4.11
CA THR A 235 -13.78 9.72 2.84
C THR A 235 -14.13 11.12 2.34
N ASP A 236 -14.44 12.07 3.22
CA ASP A 236 -14.73 13.45 2.81
C ASP A 236 -13.45 14.16 2.32
N ILE A 237 -12.31 13.97 2.99
CA ILE A 237 -11.01 14.50 2.54
C ILE A 237 -10.60 13.87 1.21
N LEU A 238 -10.69 12.54 1.11
CA LEU A 238 -10.43 11.81 -0.13
C LEU A 238 -11.39 12.24 -1.24
N GLN A 239 -12.67 12.41 -0.93
CA GLN A 239 -13.63 12.94 -1.90
C GLN A 239 -13.13 14.27 -2.40
N VAL A 240 -12.69 15.19 -1.55
CA VAL A 240 -12.23 16.53 -1.97
C VAL A 240 -10.93 16.50 -2.77
N LEU A 241 -9.99 15.62 -2.42
CA LEU A 241 -8.82 15.29 -3.24
C LEU A 241 -9.21 14.77 -4.63
N VAL A 242 -10.27 13.96 -4.66
CA VAL A 242 -10.83 13.33 -5.85
C VAL A 242 -11.82 14.27 -6.57
N SER A 243 -12.34 15.28 -5.87
CA SER A 243 -13.51 16.13 -6.18
C SER A 243 -13.15 17.60 -6.30
N ARG A 244 -12.02 17.89 -6.96
CA ARG A 244 -12.23 18.68 -8.19
C ARG A 244 -13.35 17.94 -8.93
N PRO A 245 -14.47 18.56 -9.34
CA PRO A 245 -15.23 17.99 -10.43
C PRO A 245 -14.25 17.94 -11.60
N SER A 246 -13.45 16.89 -11.66
CA SER A 246 -12.71 16.56 -12.84
C SER A 246 -13.84 16.32 -13.81
N THR A 247 -13.91 17.17 -14.83
CA THR A 247 -14.83 17.00 -15.94
C THR A 247 -14.82 15.52 -16.34
N LEU A 248 -13.67 14.86 -16.23
CA LEU A 248 -13.47 13.42 -16.36
C LEU A 248 -14.38 12.51 -15.52
N GLN A 249 -14.49 12.63 -14.19
CA GLN A 249 -15.34 11.72 -13.40
C GLN A 249 -16.82 11.85 -13.76
N ASN A 250 -17.29 13.10 -13.89
CA ASN A 250 -18.64 13.37 -14.38
C ASN A 250 -18.82 12.84 -15.80
N HIS A 251 -17.83 12.97 -16.69
CA HIS A 251 -17.86 12.41 -18.02
C HIS A 251 -17.87 10.88 -18.02
N ILE A 252 -17.16 10.22 -17.08
CA ILE A 252 -17.17 8.76 -16.94
C ILE A 252 -18.57 8.32 -16.52
N HIS A 253 -19.13 8.91 -15.47
CA HIS A 253 -20.47 8.56 -15.00
C HIS A 253 -21.55 8.79 -16.08
N ASN A 254 -21.46 9.91 -16.79
CA ASN A 254 -22.39 10.26 -17.86
C ASN A 254 -22.04 9.64 -19.23
N ALA A 255 -21.00 8.78 -19.33
CA ALA A 255 -20.66 8.15 -20.59
C ALA A 255 -21.77 7.17 -20.99
N HIS A 256 -22.37 7.35 -22.17
CA HIS A 256 -23.46 6.50 -22.66
C HIS A 256 -22.98 5.38 -23.59
N SER A 257 -21.68 5.34 -23.91
CA SER A 257 -21.11 4.33 -24.80
C SER A 257 -19.68 3.94 -24.44
N LEU A 258 -19.27 2.75 -24.88
CA LEU A 258 -17.87 2.31 -24.77
C LEU A 258 -16.91 3.22 -25.55
N SER A 259 -17.39 3.88 -26.63
CA SER A 259 -16.57 4.81 -27.40
C SER A 259 -16.25 6.07 -26.60
N ASP A 260 -17.21 6.56 -25.81
CA ASP A 260 -16.99 7.72 -24.95
C ASP A 260 -15.98 7.39 -23.86
N LEU A 261 -16.13 6.24 -23.21
CA LEU A 261 -15.14 5.75 -22.25
C LEU A 261 -13.75 5.57 -22.88
N ALA A 262 -13.65 5.02 -24.09
CA ALA A 262 -12.38 4.88 -24.79
C ALA A 262 -11.71 6.23 -25.12
N LYS A 263 -12.49 7.29 -25.37
CA LYS A 263 -11.96 8.65 -25.53
C LYS A 263 -11.43 9.18 -24.20
N LEU A 264 -12.18 9.01 -23.12
CA LEU A 264 -11.78 9.43 -21.77
C LEU A 264 -10.53 8.68 -21.29
N TYR A 265 -10.39 7.39 -21.64
CA TYR A 265 -9.23 6.58 -21.29
C TYR A 265 -7.92 7.17 -21.85
N LYS A 266 -7.97 7.85 -23.01
CA LYS A 266 -6.79 8.49 -23.61
C LYS A 266 -6.25 9.64 -22.75
N ASN A 267 -7.07 10.23 -21.89
CA ASN A 267 -6.67 11.31 -21.00
C ASN A 267 -6.06 10.78 -19.69
N MET A 268 -5.95 9.45 -19.50
CA MET A 268 -5.43 8.87 -18.27
C MET A 268 -3.99 9.31 -17.97
N SER A 269 -3.18 9.60 -18.99
CA SER A 269 -1.83 10.14 -18.79
C SER A 269 -1.81 11.53 -18.18
N GLU A 270 -2.79 12.38 -18.51
CA GLU A 270 -2.96 13.71 -17.89
C GLU A 270 -3.39 13.55 -16.44
N VAL A 271 -4.32 12.64 -16.16
CA VAL A 271 -4.73 12.29 -14.79
C VAL A 271 -3.54 11.83 -13.96
N ALA A 272 -2.68 10.97 -14.50
CA ALA A 272 -1.49 10.51 -13.79
C ALA A 272 -0.48 11.63 -13.56
N ALA A 273 -0.29 12.53 -14.53
CA ALA A 273 0.58 13.69 -14.38
C ALA A 273 0.07 14.64 -13.30
N ASP A 274 -1.22 15.01 -13.34
CA ASP A 274 -1.88 15.85 -12.35
C ASP A 274 -1.83 15.22 -10.96
N ALA A 275 -2.13 13.92 -10.86
CA ALA A 275 -2.06 13.17 -9.61
C ALA A 275 -0.65 13.20 -9.02
N ARG A 276 0.37 13.00 -9.85
CA ARG A 276 1.78 13.04 -9.42
C ARG A 276 2.23 14.44 -8.99
N GLU A 277 1.75 15.49 -9.64
CA GLU A 277 2.10 16.88 -9.33
C GLU A 277 1.40 17.41 -8.07
N THR A 278 0.16 16.99 -7.83
CA THR A 278 -0.68 17.50 -6.72
C THR A 278 -0.57 16.70 -5.42
N ASN A 279 0.18 15.60 -5.40
CA ASN A 279 0.32 14.73 -4.22
C ASN A 279 1.78 14.65 -3.76
N ASN A 280 1.99 14.75 -2.44
CA ASN A 280 3.32 14.66 -1.83
C ASN A 280 3.88 13.23 -1.80
N ARG A 281 3.04 12.21 -2.04
CA ARG A 281 3.43 10.79 -2.08
C ARG A 281 3.00 10.13 -3.40
N PRO A 282 3.92 9.47 -4.12
CA PRO A 282 3.59 8.66 -5.30
C PRO A 282 2.51 7.61 -5.06
N SER A 283 2.47 6.98 -3.89
CA SER A 283 1.42 6.02 -3.53
C SER A 283 0.02 6.63 -3.46
N ALA A 284 -0.10 7.88 -2.99
CA ALA A 284 -1.35 8.63 -3.01
C ALA A 284 -1.79 8.96 -4.46
N ALA A 285 -0.84 9.38 -5.31
CA ALA A 285 -1.09 9.62 -6.73
C ALA A 285 -1.56 8.34 -7.45
N VAL A 286 -0.92 7.20 -7.20
CA VAL A 286 -1.33 5.90 -7.73
C VAL A 286 -2.72 5.48 -7.22
N ARG A 287 -3.04 5.77 -5.95
CA ARG A 287 -4.37 5.49 -5.40
C ARG A 287 -5.45 6.29 -6.11
N LEU A 288 -5.23 7.58 -6.35
CA LEU A 288 -6.13 8.45 -7.12
C LEU A 288 -6.31 7.95 -8.57
N LEU A 289 -5.21 7.60 -9.22
CA LEU A 289 -5.23 7.00 -10.55
C LEU A 289 -6.03 5.69 -10.57
N SER A 290 -5.85 4.87 -9.54
CA SER A 290 -6.59 3.60 -9.38
C SER A 290 -8.08 3.83 -9.22
N GLU A 291 -8.51 4.82 -8.44
CA GLU A 291 -9.93 5.17 -8.31
C GLU A 291 -10.52 5.58 -9.66
N THR A 292 -9.78 6.34 -10.47
CA THR A 292 -10.22 6.73 -11.81
C THR A 292 -10.38 5.50 -12.71
N HIS A 293 -9.44 4.56 -12.68
CA HIS A 293 -9.57 3.28 -13.37
C HIS A 293 -10.79 2.48 -12.88
N LEU A 294 -11.02 2.39 -11.57
CA LEU A 294 -12.16 1.66 -10.99
C LEU A 294 -13.50 2.28 -11.43
N LEU A 295 -13.62 3.60 -11.44
CA LEU A 295 -14.82 4.30 -11.93
C LEU A 295 -15.10 3.97 -13.41
N MET A 296 -14.07 3.98 -14.25
CA MET A 296 -14.23 3.59 -15.66
C MET A 296 -14.68 2.12 -15.78
N GLN A 297 -14.04 1.21 -15.07
CA GLN A 297 -14.37 -0.22 -15.13
C GLN A 297 -15.79 -0.50 -14.61
N ARG A 298 -16.22 0.17 -13.53
CA ARG A 298 -17.62 0.14 -13.04
C ARG A 298 -18.60 0.61 -14.11
N ARG A 299 -18.29 1.71 -14.80
CA ARG A 299 -19.15 2.19 -15.89
C ARG A 299 -19.22 1.18 -17.05
N VAL A 300 -18.13 0.48 -17.36
CA VAL A 300 -18.15 -0.61 -18.35
C VAL A 300 -19.05 -1.75 -17.90
N VAL A 301 -19.07 -2.11 -16.61
CA VAL A 301 -19.99 -3.10 -16.05
C VAL A 301 -21.44 -2.67 -16.27
N GLU A 302 -21.80 -1.44 -15.91
CA GLU A 302 -23.14 -0.87 -16.10
C GLU A 302 -23.59 -0.91 -17.56
N LEU A 303 -22.77 -0.38 -18.49
CA LEU A 303 -23.07 -0.42 -19.92
C LEU A 303 -23.18 -1.86 -20.48
N THR A 304 -22.46 -2.80 -19.87
CA THR A 304 -22.56 -4.22 -20.25
C THR A 304 -23.87 -4.83 -19.76
N LEU A 305 -24.34 -4.49 -18.56
CA LEU A 305 -25.64 -4.91 -18.03
C LEU A 305 -26.79 -4.31 -18.87
N ASP A 306 -26.72 -3.04 -19.21
CA ASP A 306 -27.70 -2.38 -20.10
C ASP A 306 -27.76 -3.06 -21.47
N TRP A 307 -26.59 -3.44 -22.00
CA TRP A 307 -26.51 -4.21 -23.24
C TRP A 307 -27.14 -5.59 -23.10
N MET A 308 -26.91 -6.31 -22.00
CA MET A 308 -27.54 -7.62 -21.75
C MET A 308 -29.07 -7.50 -21.75
N ASN A 309 -29.60 -6.51 -21.03
CA ASN A 309 -31.04 -6.26 -20.95
C ASN A 309 -31.63 -5.88 -22.32
N SER A 310 -31.01 -4.92 -23.04
CA SER A 310 -31.48 -4.49 -24.37
C SER A 310 -31.39 -5.55 -25.46
N LYS A 311 -30.59 -6.61 -25.26
CA LYS A 311 -30.53 -7.78 -26.15
C LYS A 311 -31.46 -8.92 -25.73
N GLY A 312 -32.32 -8.71 -24.75
CA GLY A 312 -33.30 -9.70 -24.31
C GLY A 312 -32.72 -10.81 -23.43
N HIS A 313 -31.50 -10.63 -22.90
CA HIS A 313 -30.94 -11.55 -21.91
C HIS A 313 -31.45 -11.28 -20.49
N GLY A 314 -32.14 -10.16 -20.28
CA GLY A 314 -32.73 -9.77 -19.00
C GLY A 314 -31.70 -9.34 -17.95
N ASN A 315 -32.19 -9.15 -16.73
CA ASN A 315 -31.40 -8.80 -15.55
C ASN A 315 -30.60 -10.01 -15.02
N PRO A 316 -29.57 -9.79 -14.18
CA PRO A 316 -28.86 -10.87 -13.50
C PRO A 316 -29.84 -11.82 -12.78
N PRO A 317 -29.72 -13.15 -12.95
CA PRO A 317 -30.68 -14.11 -12.41
C PRO A 317 -30.55 -14.35 -10.90
N THR A 318 -29.46 -13.91 -10.28
CA THR A 318 -29.22 -13.94 -8.83
C THR A 318 -28.27 -12.79 -8.45
N ARG A 319 -28.13 -12.53 -7.14
CA ARG A 319 -27.12 -11.61 -6.58
C ARG A 319 -25.72 -12.01 -7.06
N PHE A 320 -24.85 -11.04 -7.28
CA PHE A 320 -23.48 -11.29 -7.72
C PHE A 320 -22.56 -10.14 -7.36
N ALA A 321 -21.26 -10.41 -7.39
CA ALA A 321 -20.21 -9.42 -7.25
C ALA A 321 -19.20 -9.60 -8.38
N VAL A 322 -18.91 -8.54 -9.13
CA VAL A 322 -17.72 -8.48 -9.97
C VAL A 322 -16.55 -8.14 -9.07
N LEU A 323 -15.52 -8.98 -9.08
CA LEU A 323 -14.28 -8.77 -8.36
C LEU A 323 -13.29 -8.02 -9.24
N ILE A 324 -12.57 -7.08 -8.64
CA ILE A 324 -11.28 -6.59 -9.14
C ILE A 324 -10.16 -7.29 -8.38
N LEU A 325 -9.13 -7.76 -9.07
CA LEU A 325 -8.05 -8.57 -8.49
C LEU A 325 -6.69 -7.87 -8.60
N GLY A 326 -5.68 -8.41 -7.92
CA GLY A 326 -4.27 -8.01 -8.09
C GLY A 326 -4.02 -6.54 -7.77
N SER A 327 -3.40 -5.79 -8.71
CA SER A 327 -3.15 -4.35 -8.50
C SER A 327 -4.43 -3.53 -8.40
N GLY A 328 -5.52 -3.95 -9.05
CA GLY A 328 -6.80 -3.27 -8.95
C GLY A 328 -7.42 -3.43 -7.55
N GLY A 329 -7.43 -4.65 -7.00
CA GLY A 329 -7.90 -4.90 -5.63
C GLY A 329 -7.05 -4.27 -4.52
N ARG A 330 -5.81 -3.86 -4.83
CA ARG A 330 -4.94 -3.11 -3.93
C ARG A 330 -5.01 -1.59 -4.09
N HIS A 331 -5.77 -1.09 -5.07
CA HIS A 331 -5.75 0.33 -5.46
C HIS A 331 -4.34 0.80 -5.83
N ALA A 332 -3.63 -0.03 -6.61
CA ALA A 332 -2.23 0.15 -7.01
C ALA A 332 -2.05 0.06 -8.55
N MET A 333 -3.03 0.51 -9.32
CA MET A 333 -3.01 0.54 -10.79
C MET A 333 -2.23 1.76 -11.30
N THR A 334 -1.28 1.52 -12.21
CA THR A 334 -0.59 2.57 -12.99
C THR A 334 -1.28 2.73 -14.36
N LEU A 335 -0.70 3.45 -15.33
CA LEU A 335 -1.34 3.79 -16.61
C LEU A 335 -1.71 2.61 -17.52
N ASN A 336 -1.07 1.45 -17.33
CA ASN A 336 -1.37 0.21 -18.06
C ASN A 336 -1.60 -0.95 -17.10
N PRO A 337 -2.73 -0.97 -16.38
CA PRO A 337 -3.05 -2.05 -15.46
C PRO A 337 -3.48 -3.30 -16.24
N ASP A 338 -3.28 -4.47 -15.62
CA ASP A 338 -3.78 -5.74 -16.14
C ASP A 338 -5.31 -5.81 -15.91
N GLN A 339 -6.03 -6.50 -16.79
CA GLN A 339 -7.49 -6.63 -16.70
C GLN A 339 -7.90 -7.79 -15.79
N ASP A 340 -7.40 -7.80 -14.55
CA ASP A 340 -7.60 -8.91 -13.62
C ASP A 340 -8.94 -8.81 -12.89
N ASN A 341 -9.89 -9.70 -13.21
CA ASN A 341 -11.24 -9.70 -12.62
C ASN A 341 -11.84 -11.09 -12.48
N GLY A 342 -12.90 -11.19 -11.67
CA GLY A 342 -13.69 -12.40 -11.46
C GLY A 342 -15.14 -12.08 -11.13
N ILE A 343 -15.97 -13.12 -10.93
CA ILE A 343 -17.36 -13.01 -10.49
C ILE A 343 -17.61 -13.99 -9.35
N ILE A 344 -18.18 -13.49 -8.26
CA ILE A 344 -18.87 -14.30 -7.25
C ILE A 344 -20.34 -14.30 -7.61
N ILE A 345 -20.89 -15.49 -7.87
CA ILE A 345 -22.31 -15.71 -8.09
C ILE A 345 -22.94 -16.08 -6.74
N GLY A 346 -24.06 -15.46 -6.38
CA GLY A 346 -24.83 -15.87 -5.20
C GLY A 346 -25.38 -17.28 -5.38
N GLU A 347 -25.70 -17.95 -4.27
CA GLU A 347 -26.33 -19.26 -4.33
C GLU A 347 -27.69 -19.20 -5.06
N TYR A 348 -28.04 -20.28 -5.75
CA TYR A 348 -29.28 -20.43 -6.51
C TYR A 348 -29.81 -21.88 -6.45
N PRO A 349 -31.12 -22.10 -6.66
CA PRO A 349 -31.68 -23.45 -6.77
C PRO A 349 -31.08 -24.23 -7.94
N ALA A 350 -30.85 -25.53 -7.76
CA ALA A 350 -30.20 -26.39 -8.77
C ALA A 350 -30.97 -26.40 -10.12
N GLU A 351 -32.30 -26.28 -10.10
CA GLU A 351 -33.08 -26.19 -11.35
C GLU A 351 -32.72 -24.99 -12.23
N ASN A 352 -32.10 -23.94 -11.67
CA ASN A 352 -31.72 -22.73 -12.40
C ASN A 352 -30.28 -22.78 -12.93
N GLU A 353 -29.50 -23.83 -12.62
CA GLU A 353 -28.05 -23.90 -12.88
C GLU A 353 -27.67 -23.56 -14.32
N GLN A 354 -28.34 -24.18 -15.30
CA GLN A 354 -28.06 -23.92 -16.70
C GLN A 354 -28.31 -22.45 -17.07
N SER A 355 -29.46 -21.89 -16.67
CA SER A 355 -29.81 -20.51 -16.99
C SER A 355 -28.86 -19.49 -16.36
N VAL A 356 -28.40 -19.76 -15.13
CA VAL A 356 -27.47 -18.91 -14.39
C VAL A 356 -26.09 -18.95 -15.04
N GLU A 357 -25.57 -20.13 -15.33
CA GLU A 357 -24.25 -20.29 -15.95
C GLU A 357 -24.22 -19.66 -17.35
N GLU A 358 -25.24 -19.89 -18.18
CA GLU A 358 -25.33 -19.31 -19.53
C GLU A 358 -25.38 -17.77 -19.47
N TRP A 359 -26.12 -17.20 -18.52
CA TRP A 359 -26.22 -15.75 -18.36
C TRP A 359 -24.87 -15.14 -17.93
N PHE A 360 -24.24 -15.68 -16.89
CA PHE A 360 -22.98 -15.14 -16.36
C PHE A 360 -21.79 -15.40 -17.29
N GLU A 361 -21.76 -16.52 -18.02
CA GLU A 361 -20.75 -16.77 -19.05
C GLU A 361 -20.84 -15.70 -20.15
N ARG A 362 -22.07 -15.42 -20.62
CA ARG A 362 -22.31 -14.42 -21.67
C ARG A 362 -21.95 -13.01 -21.21
N PHE A 363 -22.39 -12.64 -20.00
CA PHE A 363 -22.05 -11.37 -19.37
C PHE A 363 -20.53 -11.23 -19.23
N ALA A 364 -19.84 -12.23 -18.68
CA ALA A 364 -18.40 -12.17 -18.44
C ALA A 364 -17.59 -12.06 -19.75
N LYS A 365 -17.90 -12.87 -20.76
CA LYS A 365 -17.28 -12.77 -22.10
C LYS A 365 -17.49 -11.39 -22.72
N ARG A 366 -18.67 -10.79 -22.53
CA ARG A 366 -18.97 -9.46 -23.04
C ARG A 366 -18.23 -8.37 -22.26
N LEU A 367 -18.21 -8.45 -20.94
CA LEU A 367 -17.51 -7.54 -20.04
C LEU A 367 -16.03 -7.45 -20.40
N ASN A 368 -15.34 -8.60 -20.49
CA ASN A 368 -13.89 -8.59 -20.76
C ASN A 368 -13.55 -8.00 -22.15
N ARG A 369 -14.40 -8.26 -23.16
CA ARG A 369 -14.28 -7.65 -24.50
C ARG A 369 -14.58 -6.16 -24.50
N ASN A 370 -15.51 -5.70 -23.65
CA ASN A 370 -15.85 -4.28 -23.54
C ASN A 370 -14.74 -3.49 -22.83
N LEU A 371 -14.13 -4.07 -21.79
CA LEU A 371 -12.95 -3.51 -21.12
C LEU A 371 -11.77 -3.37 -22.09
N ASP A 372 -11.51 -4.41 -22.89
CA ASP A 372 -10.50 -4.40 -23.96
C ASP A 372 -10.73 -3.25 -24.96
N LYS A 373 -11.97 -3.07 -25.42
CA LYS A 373 -12.34 -1.95 -26.31
C LYS A 373 -12.16 -0.56 -25.71
N VAL A 374 -12.30 -0.41 -24.39
CA VAL A 374 -12.08 0.88 -23.72
C VAL A 374 -10.60 1.21 -23.60
N GLY A 375 -9.74 0.19 -23.43
CA GLY A 375 -8.30 0.37 -23.32
C GLY A 375 -7.61 -0.52 -22.29
N TYR A 376 -8.32 -1.48 -21.69
CA TYR A 376 -7.80 -2.45 -20.73
C TYR A 376 -7.56 -3.80 -21.43
N PRO A 377 -6.36 -4.09 -21.96
CA PRO A 377 -6.14 -5.27 -22.80
C PRO A 377 -6.52 -6.58 -22.10
N LEU A 378 -6.91 -7.59 -22.87
CA LEU A 378 -7.11 -8.93 -22.31
C LEU A 378 -5.85 -9.39 -21.55
N CYS A 379 -6.04 -9.94 -20.35
CA CYS A 379 -4.94 -10.39 -19.50
C CYS A 379 -4.24 -11.61 -20.11
N ASP A 380 -2.92 -11.52 -20.33
CA ASP A 380 -2.09 -12.63 -20.84
C ASP A 380 -2.15 -13.87 -19.92
N GLY A 381 -2.34 -13.67 -18.62
CA GLY A 381 -2.49 -14.73 -17.62
C GLY A 381 -3.90 -15.35 -17.57
N ASN A 382 -4.84 -14.86 -18.37
CA ASN A 382 -6.24 -15.28 -18.40
C ASN A 382 -6.94 -15.25 -17.01
N ILE A 383 -6.58 -14.25 -16.20
CA ILE A 383 -7.16 -13.95 -14.88
C ILE A 383 -8.39 -13.06 -15.06
N MET A 384 -9.43 -13.60 -15.69
CA MET A 384 -10.60 -12.83 -16.12
C MET A 384 -11.89 -13.61 -15.85
N ALA A 385 -12.99 -12.91 -15.62
CA ALA A 385 -14.31 -13.51 -15.38
C ALA A 385 -14.80 -14.43 -16.53
N SER A 386 -14.32 -14.21 -17.75
CA SER A 386 -14.61 -15.09 -18.89
C SER A 386 -14.02 -16.50 -18.71
N ASN A 387 -12.97 -16.65 -17.91
CA ASN A 387 -12.42 -17.93 -17.49
C ASN A 387 -13.26 -18.53 -16.33
N PRO A 388 -13.83 -19.75 -16.46
CA PRO A 388 -14.63 -20.39 -15.42
C PRO A 388 -13.90 -20.61 -14.07
N HIS A 389 -12.57 -20.53 -14.04
CA HIS A 389 -11.82 -20.55 -12.78
C HIS A 389 -12.00 -19.28 -11.94
N PHE A 390 -12.45 -18.19 -12.55
CA PHE A 390 -12.71 -16.89 -11.90
C PHE A 390 -14.19 -16.48 -11.96
N ARG A 391 -15.09 -17.38 -12.35
CA ARG A 391 -16.55 -17.20 -12.32
C ARG A 391 -17.15 -18.39 -11.61
N LYS A 392 -17.55 -18.21 -10.34
CA LYS A 392 -18.01 -19.29 -9.47
C LYS A 392 -19.05 -18.81 -8.49
N THR A 393 -19.87 -19.74 -8.00
CA THR A 393 -20.70 -19.51 -6.81
C THR A 393 -19.82 -19.22 -5.58
N LEU A 394 -20.38 -18.54 -4.58
CA LEU A 394 -19.68 -18.31 -3.31
C LEU A 394 -19.24 -19.64 -2.66
N GLY A 395 -20.10 -20.65 -2.66
CA GLY A 395 -19.78 -21.99 -2.16
C GLY A 395 -18.61 -22.65 -2.90
N GLU A 396 -18.55 -22.55 -4.22
CA GLU A 396 -17.43 -23.08 -5.02
C GLU A 396 -16.13 -22.32 -4.79
N TRP A 397 -16.18 -20.99 -4.68
CA TRP A 397 -15.04 -20.16 -4.30
C TRP A 397 -14.44 -20.61 -2.97
N LYS A 398 -15.29 -20.79 -1.95
CA LYS A 398 -14.88 -21.30 -0.63
C LYS A 398 -14.27 -22.69 -0.71
N LYS A 399 -14.89 -23.61 -1.47
CA LYS A 399 -14.35 -24.97 -1.69
C LYS A 399 -12.96 -24.93 -2.33
N GLN A 400 -12.75 -24.08 -3.34
CA GLN A 400 -11.45 -23.91 -3.99
C GLN A 400 -10.40 -23.38 -3.02
N ILE A 401 -10.73 -22.36 -2.23
CA ILE A 401 -9.83 -21.79 -1.22
C ILE A 401 -9.46 -22.83 -0.17
N SER A 402 -10.46 -23.52 0.41
CA SER A 402 -10.21 -24.60 1.39
C SER A 402 -9.39 -25.75 0.79
N HIS A 403 -9.47 -25.99 -0.52
CA HIS A 403 -8.65 -27.02 -1.17
C HIS A 403 -7.18 -26.58 -1.25
N ILE A 404 -6.91 -25.36 -1.74
CA ILE A 404 -5.54 -24.89 -1.93
C ILE A 404 -4.80 -24.61 -0.61
N THR A 405 -5.52 -24.29 0.46
CA THR A 405 -4.92 -24.12 1.79
C THR A 405 -4.59 -25.46 2.44
N ARG A 406 -5.41 -26.50 2.24
CA ARG A 406 -5.17 -27.86 2.76
C ARG A 406 -4.12 -28.64 1.97
N LYS A 407 -4.02 -28.42 0.66
CA LYS A 407 -3.08 -29.11 -0.24
C LYS A 407 -2.32 -28.08 -1.10
N PRO A 408 -1.45 -27.27 -0.49
CA PRO A 408 -0.77 -26.20 -1.19
C PRO A 408 0.26 -26.75 -2.19
N THR A 409 0.37 -26.09 -3.33
CA THR A 409 1.35 -26.32 -4.40
C THR A 409 1.93 -24.99 -4.86
N ALA A 410 3.05 -24.99 -5.59
CA ALA A 410 3.59 -23.77 -6.18
C ALA A 410 2.57 -23.05 -7.09
N LYS A 411 1.77 -23.81 -7.85
CA LYS A 411 0.70 -23.26 -8.71
C LYS A 411 -0.39 -22.57 -7.89
N SER A 412 -0.81 -23.15 -6.78
CA SER A 412 -1.81 -22.52 -5.91
C SER A 412 -1.25 -21.31 -5.17
N ALA A 413 0.03 -21.31 -4.81
CA ALA A 413 0.70 -20.15 -4.21
C ALA A 413 0.72 -18.96 -5.17
N ARG A 414 1.13 -19.19 -6.43
CA ARG A 414 1.06 -18.17 -7.49
C ARG A 414 -0.35 -17.62 -7.71
N TRP A 415 -1.33 -18.52 -7.72
CA TRP A 415 -2.74 -18.13 -7.84
C TRP A 415 -3.20 -17.29 -6.64
N ALA A 416 -2.82 -17.67 -5.41
CA ALA A 416 -3.13 -16.95 -4.19
C ALA A 416 -2.48 -15.56 -4.15
N ASN A 417 -1.24 -15.43 -4.65
CA ASN A 417 -0.52 -14.15 -4.77
C ASN A 417 -1.23 -13.13 -5.68
N VAL A 418 -2.14 -13.56 -6.54
CA VAL A 418 -3.00 -12.65 -7.30
C VAL A 418 -4.40 -12.57 -6.68
N MET A 419 -5.02 -13.72 -6.41
CA MET A 419 -6.43 -13.76 -6.03
C MET A 419 -6.69 -13.11 -4.67
N PHE A 420 -5.86 -13.34 -3.66
CA PHE A 420 -6.13 -12.83 -2.30
C PHE A 420 -6.10 -11.30 -2.19
N ASP A 421 -5.64 -10.61 -3.23
CA ASP A 421 -5.84 -9.17 -3.42
C ASP A 421 -7.11 -8.90 -4.23
N PHE A 422 -8.26 -9.30 -3.71
CA PHE A 422 -9.53 -9.05 -4.34
C PHE A 422 -10.33 -7.99 -3.61
N ASP A 423 -11.11 -7.21 -4.36
CA ASP A 423 -12.15 -6.34 -3.82
C ASP A 423 -13.38 -6.27 -4.72
N THR A 424 -14.46 -5.69 -4.21
CA THR A 424 -15.71 -5.53 -4.97
C THR A 424 -15.55 -4.39 -5.99
N LEU A 425 -15.58 -4.73 -7.28
CA LEU A 425 -15.69 -3.72 -8.33
C LEU A 425 -17.12 -3.21 -8.44
N TYR A 426 -18.09 -4.13 -8.52
CA TYR A 426 -19.51 -3.84 -8.74
C TYR A 426 -20.38 -4.96 -8.15
N GLY A 427 -21.57 -4.64 -7.65
CA GLY A 427 -22.53 -5.63 -7.15
C GLY A 427 -22.54 -5.73 -5.62
N ASP A 428 -22.81 -6.93 -5.13
CA ASP A 428 -23.02 -7.24 -3.70
C ASP A 428 -21.69 -7.40 -2.96
N ASP A 429 -21.37 -6.45 -2.08
CA ASP A 429 -20.14 -6.43 -1.28
C ASP A 429 -20.14 -7.44 -0.12
N GLU A 430 -21.32 -7.92 0.33
CA GLU A 430 -21.42 -8.96 1.35
C GLU A 430 -20.83 -10.28 0.87
N LEU A 431 -21.02 -10.63 -0.41
CA LEU A 431 -20.42 -11.82 -1.04
C LEU A 431 -18.89 -11.78 -0.94
N THR A 432 -18.31 -10.63 -1.27
CA THR A 432 -16.87 -10.40 -1.22
C THR A 432 -16.35 -10.43 0.22
N ALA A 433 -17.07 -9.78 1.15
CA ALA A 433 -16.72 -9.78 2.57
C ALA A 433 -16.76 -11.20 3.17
N GLU A 434 -17.75 -12.01 2.79
CA GLU A 434 -17.87 -13.40 3.23
C GLU A 434 -16.75 -14.29 2.69
N LEU A 435 -16.38 -14.10 1.41
CA LEU A 435 -15.23 -14.78 0.83
C LEU A 435 -13.93 -14.40 1.57
N ARG A 436 -13.76 -13.14 1.94
CA ARG A 436 -12.57 -12.65 2.65
C ARG A 436 -12.44 -13.24 4.05
N ARG A 437 -13.56 -13.31 4.78
CA ARG A 437 -13.61 -14.01 6.08
C ARG A 437 -13.20 -15.48 5.93
N HIS A 438 -13.65 -16.15 4.87
CA HIS A 438 -13.29 -17.54 4.59
C HIS A 438 -11.80 -17.71 4.29
N VAL A 439 -11.20 -16.82 3.47
CA VAL A 439 -9.75 -16.83 3.21
C VAL A 439 -8.96 -16.74 4.51
N ILE A 440 -9.28 -15.76 5.37
CA ILE A 440 -8.56 -15.54 6.63
C ILE A 440 -8.69 -16.75 7.55
N ALA A 441 -9.90 -17.32 7.67
CA ALA A 441 -10.15 -18.50 8.49
C ALA A 441 -9.36 -19.73 7.99
N GLU A 442 -9.31 -19.96 6.68
CA GLU A 442 -8.59 -21.08 6.06
C GLU A 442 -7.07 -20.96 6.18
N ILE A 443 -6.52 -19.74 6.04
CA ILE A 443 -5.08 -19.48 6.23
C ILE A 443 -4.69 -19.69 7.68
N LYS A 444 -5.48 -19.18 8.63
CA LYS A 444 -5.22 -19.38 10.07
C LYS A 444 -5.19 -20.87 10.43
N ARG A 445 -6.05 -21.68 9.81
CA ARG A 445 -6.13 -23.13 10.03
C ARG A 445 -5.02 -23.91 9.33
N ASN A 446 -4.60 -23.48 8.13
CA ASN A 446 -3.63 -24.19 7.30
C ASN A 446 -2.56 -23.20 6.76
N PRO A 447 -1.59 -22.79 7.60
CA PRO A 447 -0.64 -21.74 7.24
C PRO A 447 0.39 -22.17 6.19
N GLY A 448 0.48 -23.47 5.87
CA GLY A 448 1.48 -24.01 4.92
C GLY A 448 1.43 -23.39 3.52
N LEU A 449 0.29 -22.84 3.09
CA LEU A 449 0.20 -22.08 1.84
C LEU A 449 1.07 -20.81 1.87
N LEU A 450 1.20 -20.15 3.02
CA LEU A 450 1.99 -18.92 3.16
C LEU A 450 3.48 -19.15 2.90
N LYS A 451 4.00 -20.31 3.31
CA LYS A 451 5.39 -20.71 3.02
C LYS A 451 5.63 -20.81 1.51
N LEU A 452 4.76 -21.51 0.79
CA LEU A 452 4.87 -21.61 -0.68
C LEU A 452 4.64 -20.26 -1.37
N MET A 453 3.81 -19.38 -0.82
CA MET A 453 3.65 -18.01 -1.33
C MET A 453 4.93 -17.18 -1.17
N ALA A 454 5.63 -17.31 -0.04
CA ALA A 454 6.92 -16.65 0.18
C ALA A 454 8.02 -17.21 -0.75
N GLU A 455 8.03 -18.52 -0.98
CA GLU A 455 8.95 -19.16 -1.94
C GLU A 455 8.67 -18.74 -3.40
N ASP A 456 7.40 -18.62 -3.83
CA ASP A 456 7.03 -18.12 -5.17
C ASP A 456 7.43 -16.64 -5.36
N ASP A 457 7.30 -15.81 -4.32
CA ASP A 457 7.77 -14.41 -4.35
C ASP A 457 9.29 -14.31 -4.54
N ALA A 458 10.06 -15.22 -3.94
CA ALA A 458 11.52 -15.24 -4.04
C ALA A 458 12.05 -15.44 -5.48
N GLU A 459 11.22 -15.92 -6.42
CA GLU A 459 11.57 -15.96 -7.84
C GLU A 459 11.69 -14.56 -8.47
N GLY A 460 11.01 -13.56 -7.91
CA GLY A 460 10.97 -12.18 -8.41
C GLY A 460 12.30 -11.43 -8.27
N ARG A 461 13.16 -11.86 -7.33
CA ARG A 461 14.46 -11.32 -6.89
C ARG A 461 14.67 -9.80 -7.08
N PRO A 462 14.98 -9.05 -6.00
CA PRO A 462 15.39 -7.65 -6.12
C PRO A 462 16.52 -7.50 -7.13
N ALA A 463 16.51 -6.41 -7.90
CA ALA A 463 17.50 -6.15 -8.95
C ALA A 463 18.84 -5.69 -8.36
N LEU A 464 19.44 -6.55 -7.53
CA LEU A 464 20.58 -6.26 -6.66
C LEU A 464 21.51 -7.47 -6.61
N GLY A 465 22.71 -7.33 -7.16
CA GLY A 465 23.68 -8.40 -7.31
C GLY A 465 24.78 -8.37 -6.24
N PHE A 466 25.85 -9.12 -6.49
CA PHE A 466 27.09 -9.00 -5.71
C PHE A 466 27.63 -7.56 -5.79
N PHE A 467 28.27 -7.09 -4.72
CA PHE A 467 28.67 -5.69 -4.60
C PHE A 467 27.50 -4.71 -4.79
N ASN A 468 26.26 -5.18 -4.55
CA ASN A 468 25.02 -4.40 -4.58
C ASN A 468 24.89 -3.54 -5.86
N GLN A 469 25.45 -4.05 -6.96
CA GLN A 469 25.28 -3.51 -8.30
C GLN A 469 23.86 -3.80 -8.77
N LEU A 470 23.27 -2.87 -9.51
CA LEU A 470 21.96 -3.10 -10.10
C LEU A 470 22.09 -4.23 -11.13
N VAL A 471 21.30 -5.27 -10.97
CA VAL A 471 21.26 -6.38 -11.93
C VAL A 471 20.25 -6.05 -13.00
N THR A 472 20.72 -5.96 -14.24
CA THR A 472 19.88 -5.71 -15.41
C THR A 472 19.60 -7.02 -16.14
N THR A 473 18.43 -7.06 -16.79
CA THR A 473 18.13 -8.05 -17.82
C THR A 473 18.36 -7.38 -19.18
N ARG A 474 18.89 -8.13 -20.15
CA ARG A 474 19.08 -7.64 -21.53
C ARG A 474 18.02 -8.24 -22.45
N ASP A 475 17.33 -7.39 -23.20
CA ASP A 475 16.48 -7.79 -24.32
C ASP A 475 16.85 -6.99 -25.58
N GLU A 476 16.02 -7.07 -26.63
CA GLU A 476 16.21 -6.36 -27.90
C GLU A 476 16.31 -4.83 -27.74
N GLN A 477 15.73 -4.28 -26.67
CA GLN A 477 15.72 -2.84 -26.36
C GLN A 477 16.90 -2.42 -25.47
N GLY A 478 17.74 -3.37 -25.05
CA GLY A 478 18.93 -3.13 -24.23
C GLY A 478 18.78 -3.61 -22.78
N GLU A 479 19.66 -3.11 -21.92
CA GLU A 479 19.69 -3.45 -20.50
C GLU A 479 18.64 -2.67 -19.71
N HIS A 480 17.82 -3.40 -18.95
CA HIS A 480 16.71 -2.83 -18.19
C HIS A 480 16.49 -3.55 -16.85
N ILE A 481 15.71 -2.93 -15.98
CA ILE A 481 15.20 -3.49 -14.72
C ILE A 481 13.68 -3.41 -14.76
N ASP A 482 12.99 -4.53 -14.55
CA ASP A 482 11.53 -4.55 -14.43
C ASP A 482 11.14 -4.17 -13.00
N ILE A 483 10.77 -2.90 -12.79
CA ILE A 483 10.46 -2.38 -11.45
C ILE A 483 9.24 -3.06 -10.83
N LYS A 484 8.27 -3.49 -11.64
CA LYS A 484 7.11 -4.24 -11.15
C LYS A 484 7.58 -5.59 -10.61
N ARG A 485 8.32 -6.35 -11.43
CA ARG A 485 8.75 -7.70 -11.06
C ARG A 485 9.80 -7.71 -9.95
N ASN A 486 10.82 -6.87 -10.05
CA ASN A 486 11.99 -6.87 -9.17
C ASN A 486 11.82 -5.99 -7.92
N GLY A 487 10.67 -5.33 -7.72
CA GLY A 487 10.50 -4.37 -6.64
C GLY A 487 9.07 -4.34 -6.09
N LEU A 488 8.15 -3.71 -6.82
CA LEU A 488 6.79 -3.46 -6.37
C LEU A 488 6.03 -4.75 -6.03
N ARG A 489 6.21 -5.80 -6.83
CA ARG A 489 5.62 -7.13 -6.57
C ARG A 489 6.11 -7.70 -5.23
N ILE A 490 7.41 -7.64 -4.96
CA ILE A 490 8.02 -8.17 -3.74
C ILE A 490 7.48 -7.45 -2.49
N ILE A 491 7.38 -6.12 -2.54
CA ILE A 491 6.78 -5.33 -1.45
C ILE A 491 5.34 -5.78 -1.22
N ALA A 492 4.57 -5.91 -2.30
CA ALA A 492 3.15 -6.20 -2.16
C ALA A 492 2.87 -7.66 -1.75
N ASP A 493 3.67 -8.61 -2.24
CA ASP A 493 3.58 -10.03 -1.89
C ASP A 493 4.03 -10.25 -0.44
N GLY A 494 5.15 -9.67 -0.01
CA GLY A 494 5.58 -9.71 1.38
C GLY A 494 4.59 -9.06 2.35
N ALA A 495 4.06 -7.88 2.01
CA ALA A 495 3.04 -7.22 2.83
C ALA A 495 1.77 -8.06 2.94
N ARG A 496 1.34 -8.71 1.84
CA ARG A 496 0.20 -9.64 1.83
C ARG A 496 0.43 -10.84 2.74
N ILE A 497 1.57 -11.50 2.63
CA ILE A 497 1.86 -12.73 3.36
C ILE A 497 1.90 -12.45 4.86
N PHE A 498 2.61 -11.40 5.29
CA PHE A 498 2.61 -10.98 6.70
C PHE A 498 1.21 -10.59 7.18
N ALA A 499 0.44 -9.85 6.37
CA ALA A 499 -0.94 -9.47 6.72
C ALA A 499 -1.84 -10.70 6.91
N LEU A 500 -1.80 -11.65 5.97
CA LEU A 500 -2.59 -12.89 6.05
C LEU A 500 -2.19 -13.76 7.23
N GLN A 501 -0.89 -13.89 7.53
CA GLN A 501 -0.38 -14.61 8.70
C GLN A 501 -0.98 -14.06 10.01
N ASN A 502 -1.24 -12.76 10.06
CA ASN A 502 -1.76 -12.06 11.24
C ASN A 502 -3.28 -11.77 11.14
N GLY A 503 -3.99 -12.36 10.19
CA GLY A 503 -5.44 -12.22 10.05
C GLY A 503 -5.93 -10.83 9.62
N ILE A 504 -5.06 -10.03 9.00
CA ILE A 504 -5.38 -8.67 8.54
C ILE A 504 -6.09 -8.74 7.18
N ALA A 505 -7.29 -8.16 7.11
CA ALA A 505 -8.15 -8.18 5.92
C ALA A 505 -7.87 -7.07 4.89
N VAL A 506 -7.03 -6.10 5.26
CA VAL A 506 -6.67 -4.94 4.43
C VAL A 506 -5.92 -5.40 3.16
N GLN A 507 -6.15 -4.73 2.04
CA GLN A 507 -5.60 -5.09 0.74
C GLN A 507 -4.39 -4.25 0.32
N ASN A 508 -4.47 -2.92 0.45
CA ASN A 508 -3.38 -2.03 0.01
C ASN A 508 -2.07 -2.32 0.77
N SER A 509 -0.95 -2.34 0.05
CA SER A 509 0.35 -2.71 0.61
C SER A 509 0.80 -1.78 1.74
N SER A 510 0.64 -0.46 1.58
CA SER A 510 1.00 0.53 2.59
C SER A 510 0.11 0.35 3.83
N ASP A 511 -1.20 0.19 3.63
CA ASP A 511 -2.16 0.01 4.71
C ASP A 511 -1.90 -1.30 5.50
N ARG A 512 -1.46 -2.36 4.82
CA ARG A 512 -1.02 -3.63 5.43
C ARG A 512 0.23 -3.45 6.31
N LEU A 513 1.25 -2.76 5.81
CA LEU A 513 2.47 -2.48 6.58
C LEU A 513 2.15 -1.68 7.86
N SER A 514 1.31 -0.65 7.74
CA SER A 514 0.84 0.12 8.89
C SER A 514 0.05 -0.74 9.88
N ALA A 515 -0.81 -1.64 9.40
CA ALA A 515 -1.54 -2.57 10.27
C ALA A 515 -0.61 -3.54 11.01
N LEU A 516 0.48 -4.00 10.38
CA LEU A 516 1.47 -4.88 11.00
C LEU A 516 2.27 -4.18 12.10
N VAL A 517 2.59 -2.90 11.92
CA VAL A 517 3.21 -2.08 12.98
C VAL A 517 2.30 -1.97 14.19
N ARG A 518 1.00 -1.68 13.98
CA ARG A 518 0.01 -1.61 15.08
C ARG A 518 -0.11 -2.90 15.88
N LEU A 519 0.07 -4.05 15.24
CA LEU A 519 0.07 -5.36 15.90
C LEU A 519 1.44 -5.73 16.52
N GLY A 520 2.42 -4.83 16.50
CA GLY A 520 3.78 -5.08 17.00
C GLY A 520 4.55 -6.14 16.20
N LYS A 521 4.14 -6.40 14.95
CA LYS A 521 4.76 -7.42 14.07
C LYS A 521 5.91 -6.85 13.25
N LEU A 522 5.90 -5.56 13.00
CA LEU A 522 6.99 -4.81 12.38
C LEU A 522 7.30 -3.58 13.24
N SER A 523 8.55 -3.11 13.21
CA SER A 523 8.91 -1.81 13.78
C SER A 523 8.59 -0.67 12.81
N ASP A 524 8.38 0.54 13.33
CA ASP A 524 8.20 1.75 12.53
C ASP A 524 9.36 1.97 11.56
N ASP A 525 10.60 1.87 12.05
CA ASP A 525 11.80 2.08 11.23
C ASP A 525 11.86 1.11 10.04
N PHE A 526 11.47 -0.15 10.24
CA PHE A 526 11.48 -1.13 9.16
C PHE A 526 10.35 -0.88 8.16
N LYS A 527 9.13 -0.62 8.65
CA LYS A 527 8.00 -0.23 7.79
C LYS A 527 8.33 1.02 6.97
N ASP A 528 8.97 2.02 7.57
CA ASP A 528 9.35 3.25 6.88
C ASP A 528 10.38 3.01 5.79
N SER A 529 11.38 2.15 6.03
CA SER A 529 12.35 1.78 4.99
C SER A 529 11.68 1.13 3.77
N ILE A 530 10.66 0.30 4.00
CA ILE A 530 9.89 -0.36 2.94
C ILE A 530 8.98 0.65 2.24
N GLN A 531 8.31 1.51 3.00
CA GLN A 531 7.41 2.52 2.46
C GLN A 531 8.16 3.50 1.55
N GLU A 532 9.30 4.04 1.99
CA GLU A 532 10.07 4.98 1.16
C GLU A 532 10.63 4.30 -0.10
N ALA A 533 10.97 3.00 -0.02
CA ALA A 533 11.35 2.24 -1.21
C ALA A 533 10.15 2.04 -2.15
N HIS A 534 8.96 1.77 -1.61
CA HIS A 534 7.73 1.70 -2.39
C HIS A 534 7.43 3.02 -3.10
N GLU A 535 7.55 4.15 -2.40
CA GLU A 535 7.36 5.49 -2.98
C GLU A 535 8.33 5.73 -4.14
N GLU A 536 9.63 5.49 -3.96
CA GLU A 536 10.65 5.67 -5.01
C GLU A 536 10.34 4.82 -6.25
N LEU A 537 9.99 3.54 -6.07
CA LEU A 537 9.70 2.65 -7.18
C LEU A 537 8.43 3.04 -7.94
N LEU A 538 7.40 3.54 -7.22
CA LEU A 538 6.19 4.06 -7.84
C LEU A 538 6.46 5.35 -8.61
N ASP A 539 7.24 6.28 -8.05
CA ASP A 539 7.59 7.53 -8.74
C ASP A 539 8.32 7.26 -10.06
N LEU A 540 9.32 6.38 -10.01
CA LEU A 540 10.09 5.96 -11.18
C LEU A 540 9.21 5.35 -12.29
N VAL A 541 8.23 4.53 -11.92
CA VAL A 541 7.29 3.94 -12.89
C VAL A 541 6.31 4.98 -13.43
N LEU A 542 5.74 5.82 -12.56
CA LEU A 542 4.80 6.86 -12.98
C LEU A 542 5.47 7.85 -13.92
N GLU A 543 6.64 8.38 -13.56
CA GLU A 543 7.41 9.31 -14.39
C GLU A 543 7.71 8.71 -15.77
N LEU A 544 8.20 7.46 -15.81
CA LEU A 544 8.47 6.75 -17.06
C LEU A 544 7.21 6.66 -17.93
N GLN A 545 6.09 6.23 -17.34
CA GLN A 545 4.86 6.01 -18.09
C GLN A 545 4.22 7.29 -18.57
N ILE A 546 4.28 8.38 -17.79
CA ILE A 546 3.82 9.72 -18.20
C ILE A 546 4.65 10.20 -19.39
N GLN A 547 5.98 10.10 -19.33
CA GLN A 547 6.87 10.47 -20.44
C GLN A 547 6.60 9.63 -21.70
N GLN A 548 6.40 8.32 -21.54
CA GLN A 548 6.07 7.42 -22.65
C GLN A 548 4.71 7.75 -23.27
N ALA A 549 3.69 8.04 -22.46
CA ALA A 549 2.38 8.44 -22.96
C ALA A 549 2.44 9.75 -23.76
N GLN A 550 3.12 10.77 -23.22
CA GLN A 550 3.30 12.08 -23.88
C GLN A 550 4.06 11.95 -25.22
N SER A 551 5.05 11.06 -25.27
CA SER A 551 5.82 10.75 -26.49
C SER A 551 5.18 9.67 -27.39
N LYS A 552 3.97 9.19 -27.06
CA LYS A 552 3.23 8.13 -27.77
C LYS A 552 4.02 6.82 -27.92
N GLN A 553 4.90 6.53 -26.97
CA GLN A 553 5.64 5.28 -26.88
C GLN A 553 4.82 4.20 -26.16
N LYS A 554 5.19 2.94 -26.38
CA LYS A 554 4.56 1.81 -25.67
C LYS A 554 4.89 1.89 -24.19
N LEU A 555 3.84 1.93 -23.36
CA LEU A 555 3.97 1.94 -21.91
C LEU A 555 4.64 0.65 -21.42
N THR A 556 5.66 0.80 -20.58
CA THR A 556 6.34 -0.32 -19.91
C THR A 556 6.57 0.00 -18.43
N LYS A 557 7.06 -0.99 -17.70
CA LYS A 557 7.50 -0.88 -16.30
C LYS A 557 9.01 -1.21 -16.17
N LYS A 558 9.68 -1.29 -17.33
CA LYS A 558 11.11 -1.59 -17.49
C LYS A 558 11.90 -0.28 -17.58
N ILE A 559 12.79 -0.04 -16.63
CA ILE A 559 13.66 1.14 -16.58
C ILE A 559 15.05 0.78 -17.09
N GLN A 560 15.62 1.63 -17.94
CA GLN A 560 17.00 1.53 -18.37
C GLN A 560 17.89 2.36 -17.43
N PRO A 561 18.76 1.75 -16.61
CA PRO A 561 19.55 2.49 -15.62
C PRO A 561 20.46 3.54 -16.27
N ALA A 562 20.92 3.33 -17.50
CA ALA A 562 21.75 4.27 -18.24
C ALA A 562 21.07 5.64 -18.48
N HIS A 563 19.74 5.69 -18.52
CA HIS A 563 18.97 6.93 -18.70
C HIS A 563 18.65 7.64 -17.38
N LEU A 564 18.98 7.02 -16.24
CA LEU A 564 18.79 7.64 -14.93
C LEU A 564 20.00 8.50 -14.55
N SER A 565 19.72 9.66 -13.94
CA SER A 565 20.76 10.48 -13.31
C SER A 565 21.53 9.68 -12.26
N GLN A 566 22.75 10.10 -11.94
CA GLN A 566 23.56 9.41 -10.92
C GLN A 566 22.84 9.34 -9.56
N ASN A 567 22.08 10.37 -9.20
CA ASN A 567 21.27 10.40 -7.99
C ASN A 567 20.14 9.38 -8.05
N LYS A 568 19.32 9.37 -9.11
CA LYS A 568 18.21 8.39 -9.27
C LYS A 568 18.71 6.95 -9.28
N ARG A 569 19.84 6.66 -9.97
CA ARG A 569 20.48 5.34 -9.91
C ARG A 569 20.88 4.95 -8.49
N SER A 570 21.40 5.91 -7.73
CA SER A 570 21.79 5.67 -6.34
C SER A 570 20.59 5.48 -5.43
N THR A 571 19.49 6.20 -5.63
CA THR A 571 18.25 6.04 -4.84
C THR A 571 17.57 4.72 -5.16
N LEU A 572 17.44 4.35 -6.43
CA LEU A 572 16.95 3.04 -6.87
C LEU A 572 17.72 1.89 -6.22
N ARG A 573 19.06 2.01 -6.09
CA ARG A 573 19.88 1.01 -5.42
C ARG A 573 19.56 0.89 -3.93
N VAL A 574 19.33 2.01 -3.24
CA VAL A 574 18.92 2.02 -1.82
C VAL A 574 17.52 1.40 -1.67
N ALA A 575 16.59 1.74 -2.56
CA ALA A 575 15.24 1.18 -2.58
C ALA A 575 15.26 -0.34 -2.78
N MET A 576 15.99 -0.85 -3.79
CA MET A 576 16.15 -2.28 -4.05
C MET A 576 16.73 -3.04 -2.86
N ARG A 577 17.52 -2.38 -2.01
CA ARG A 577 18.04 -2.97 -0.78
C ARG A 577 17.01 -3.07 0.32
N ALA A 578 16.19 -2.03 0.52
CA ALA A 578 15.07 -2.12 1.44
C ALA A 578 14.15 -3.27 1.04
N VAL A 579 13.85 -3.40 -0.27
CA VAL A 579 13.10 -4.53 -0.83
C VAL A 579 13.79 -5.87 -0.53
N LYS A 580 15.11 -5.95 -0.74
CA LYS A 580 15.87 -7.16 -0.42
C LYS A 580 15.80 -7.52 1.06
N ARG A 581 16.01 -6.57 1.97
CA ARG A 581 15.91 -6.79 3.41
C ARG A 581 14.51 -7.24 3.81
N PHE A 582 13.48 -6.70 3.15
CA PHE A 582 12.10 -7.12 3.36
C PHE A 582 11.84 -8.56 2.92
N GLN A 583 12.31 -8.93 1.73
CA GLN A 583 12.21 -10.30 1.23
C GLN A 583 13.02 -11.28 2.09
N ASP A 584 14.25 -10.93 2.47
CA ASP A 584 15.08 -11.75 3.36
C ASP A 584 14.36 -11.98 4.70
N ARG A 585 13.79 -10.93 5.31
CA ARG A 585 13.03 -11.04 6.57
C ARG A 585 11.79 -11.92 6.44
N LEU A 586 11.07 -11.81 5.32
CA LEU A 586 9.93 -12.68 5.01
C LEU A 586 10.39 -14.13 4.91
N LEU A 587 11.43 -14.41 4.14
CA LEU A 587 11.96 -15.76 3.99
C LEU A 587 12.43 -16.34 5.32
N ASP A 588 13.13 -15.56 6.14
CA ASP A 588 13.57 -16.00 7.47
C ASP A 588 12.40 -16.39 8.38
N GLU A 589 11.28 -15.65 8.31
CA GLU A 589 10.06 -15.96 9.07
C GLU A 589 9.46 -17.32 8.68
N PHE A 590 9.54 -17.71 7.40
CA PHE A 590 8.93 -18.94 6.85
C PHE A 590 9.93 -20.09 6.59
N SER A 591 11.23 -19.86 6.80
CA SER A 591 12.31 -20.86 6.61
C SER A 591 12.63 -21.66 7.88
N GLY A 592 12.27 -21.16 9.06
CA GLY A 592 12.43 -21.89 10.32
C GLY A 592 11.44 -23.05 10.45
N ASP A 593 11.83 -24.13 11.14
CA ASP A 593 11.00 -25.30 11.50
C ASP A 593 9.84 -24.96 12.49
N ARG A 594 9.17 -23.81 12.32
CA ARG A 594 8.02 -23.37 13.13
C ARG A 594 6.67 -23.73 12.51
N PHE A 595 6.63 -24.69 11.59
CA PHE A 595 5.39 -25.21 11.00
C PHE A 595 5.28 -26.72 11.15
#